data_AF-A0AB38KII7-F1
#
_entry.id   AF-A0AB38KII7-F1
#
_cell.length_a   1.000
_cell.length_b   1.000
_cell.length_c   1.000
_cell.angle_alpha   90.00
_cell.angle_beta   90.00
_cell.angle_gamma   90.00
#
_symmetry.space_group_name_H-M   'P 1'
#
loop_
_entity.id
_entity.type
_entity.pdbx_description
1 polymer ?
#
loop_
_entity_poly.entity_id
_entity_poly.type
_entity_poly.pdbx_seq_one_letter_code
_entity_poly.pdbx_strand_id
1 'polypeptide(L)' 'MMMNYFEILQTFFENNKIDENIIMEHFAHMIKNIIGRYDCYLNSDDFKKNNPLGLKKLMALKNRCDIYIQKHK' A
#
# COMPACT_ATOMS: atom_id res chain seq x y z
N MET A 1 -1.29 27.36 7.23
CA MET A 1 -0.50 26.29 6.59
C MET A 1 -1.52 25.29 6.02
N MET A 2 -1.41 24.90 4.75
CA MET A 2 -2.38 23.99 4.13
C MET A 2 -2.02 22.55 4.49
N MET A 3 -2.97 21.78 5.03
CA MET A 3 -2.73 20.39 5.40
C MET A 3 -2.53 19.54 4.15
N ASN A 4 -1.58 18.61 4.20
CA ASN A 4 -1.37 17.63 3.15
C ASN A 4 -2.45 16.52 3.21
N TYR A 5 -2.55 15.73 2.15
CA TYR A 5 -3.58 14.69 2.01
C TYR A 5 -3.62 13.70 3.20
N PHE A 6 -2.46 13.31 3.74
CA PHE A 6 -2.39 12.38 4.87
C PHE A 6 -2.82 13.05 6.18
N GLU A 7 -2.46 14.31 6.40
CA GLU A 7 -2.90 15.08 7.57
C GLU A 7 -4.42 15.29 7.55
N ILE A 8 -5.00 15.52 6.37
CA ILE A 8 -6.46 15.62 6.18
C ILE A 8 -7.14 14.29 6.53
N LEU A 9 -6.61 13.17 6.03
CA LEU A 9 -7.13 11.83 6.33
C LEU A 9 -7.05 11.51 7.83
N GLN A 10 -5.91 11.78 8.45
CA GLN A 10 -5.72 11.58 9.88
C GLN A 10 -6.72 12.40 10.71
N THR A 11 -6.94 13.67 10.33
CA THR A 11 -7.94 14.53 10.96
C THR A 11 -9.36 13.95 10.81
N PHE A 12 -9.69 13.29 9.69
CA PHE A 12 -10.99 12.65 9.52
C PHE A 12 -11.16 11.40 10.38
N PHE A 13 -10.09 10.60 10.58
CA PHE A 13 -10.09 9.46 11.51
C PHE A 13 -10.25 9.91 12.95
N GLU A 14 -9.45 10.89 13.39
CA GLU A 14 -9.47 11.42 14.76
C GLU A 14 -10.84 12.02 15.12
N ASN A 15 -11.53 12.60 14.13
CA ASN A 15 -12.88 13.15 14.32
C ASN A 15 -14.00 12.09 14.21
N ASN A 16 -13.67 10.79 14.14
CA ASN A 16 -14.61 9.68 13.91
C ASN A 16 -15.53 9.86 12.68
N LYS A 17 -15.10 10.66 11.70
CA LYS A 17 -15.91 10.92 10.49
C LYS A 17 -15.76 9.79 9.46
N ILE A 18 -14.69 9.02 9.57
CA ILE A 18 -14.36 7.91 8.68
C ILE A 18 -13.77 6.79 9.53
N ASP A 19 -14.19 5.56 9.27
CA ASP A 19 -13.57 4.37 9.89
C ASP A 19 -12.19 4.13 9.26
N GLU A 20 -11.16 4.19 10.09
CA GLU A 20 -9.77 3.94 9.69
C GLU A 20 -9.61 2.57 9.02
N ASN A 21 -10.33 1.55 9.48
CA ASN A 21 -10.21 0.20 8.93
C ASN A 21 -10.69 0.13 7.47
N ILE A 22 -11.79 0.81 7.13
CA ILE A 22 -12.33 0.84 5.76
C ILE A 22 -11.31 1.48 4.80
N ILE A 23 -10.69 2.58 5.23
CA ILE A 23 -9.70 3.27 4.40
C ILE A 23 -8.40 2.47 4.30
N MET A 24 -7.94 1.87 5.39
CA MET A 24 -6.75 1.03 5.40
C MET A 24 -6.93 -0.22 4.53
N GLU A 25 -8.12 -0.81 4.53
CA GLU A 25 -8.49 -1.90 3.61
C GLU A 25 -8.45 -1.42 2.15
N HIS A 26 -9.01 -0.25 1.86
CA HIS A 26 -8.95 0.35 0.51
C HIS A 26 -7.51 0.58 0.04
N PHE A 27 -6.65 1.15 0.91
CA PHE A 27 -5.23 1.32 0.62
C PHE A 27 -4.52 0.00 0.39
N ALA A 28 -4.79 -1.03 1.21
CA ALA A 28 -4.22 -2.36 1.04
C ALA A 28 -4.57 -2.97 -0.33
N HIS A 29 -5.83 -2.85 -0.75
CA HIS A 29 -6.28 -3.28 -2.07
C HIS A 29 -5.60 -2.50 -3.20
N MET A 30 -5.53 -1.18 -3.09
CA MET A 30 -4.90 -0.33 -4.10
C MET A 30 -3.41 -0.65 -4.27
N ILE A 31 -2.66 -0.74 -3.18
CA ILE A 31 -1.22 -1.05 -3.21
C ILE A 31 -0.99 -2.43 -3.80
N LYS A 32 -1.72 -3.46 -3.35
CA LYS A 32 -1.63 -4.81 -3.91
C LYS A 32 -1.87 -4.81 -5.42
N ASN A 33 -2.89 -4.10 -5.88
CA ASN A 33 -3.23 -4.01 -7.30
C ASN A 33 -2.15 -3.30 -8.11
N ILE A 34 -1.61 -2.18 -7.63
CA ILE A 34 -0.53 -1.46 -8.31
C ILE A 34 0.70 -2.37 -8.44
N ILE A 35 1.14 -2.98 -7.33
CA ILE A 35 2.31 -3.88 -7.36
C ILE A 35 2.06 -5.07 -8.31
N GLY A 36 0.86 -5.65 -8.29
CA GLY A 36 0.49 -6.74 -9.19
C GLY A 36 0.48 -6.34 -10.67
N ARG A 37 0.06 -5.11 -11.01
CA ARG A 37 0.07 -4.61 -12.40
C ARG A 37 1.47 -4.42 -12.96
N TYR A 38 2.41 -4.01 -12.11
CA TYR A 38 3.82 -3.80 -12.50
C TYR A 38 4.71 -5.02 -12.24
N ASP A 39 4.13 -6.19 -11.94
CA ASP A 39 4.89 -7.39 -11.56
C ASP A 39 5.93 -7.79 -12.61
N CYS A 40 5.60 -7.66 -13.90
CA CYS A 40 6.54 -7.93 -15.00
C CYS A 40 7.78 -7.01 -14.98
N TYR A 41 7.59 -5.72 -14.71
CA TYR A 41 8.68 -4.75 -14.58
C TYR A 41 9.49 -4.99 -13.31
N LEU A 42 8.81 -5.20 -12.18
CA LEU A 42 9.45 -5.46 -10.89
C LEU A 42 10.27 -6.75 -10.90
N ASN A 43 9.81 -7.76 -11.64
CA ASN A 43 10.50 -9.03 -11.81
C ASN A 43 11.50 -9.06 -12.96
N SER A 44 11.65 -7.97 -13.72
CA SER A 44 12.66 -7.86 -14.77
C SER A 44 14.08 -7.94 -14.20
N ASP A 45 15.01 -8.46 -15.00
CA ASP A 45 16.42 -8.53 -14.60
C ASP A 45 17.02 -7.15 -14.37
N ASP A 46 16.61 -6.15 -15.16
CA ASP A 46 17.09 -4.77 -15.02
C ASP A 46 16.68 -4.17 -13.67
N PHE A 47 15.42 -4.31 -13.28
CA PHE A 47 14.97 -3.82 -11.98
C PHE A 47 15.62 -4.56 -10.82
N LYS A 48 15.73 -5.90 -10.91
CA LYS A 48 16.38 -6.73 -9.89
C LYS A 48 17.84 -6.38 -9.68
N LYS A 49 18.59 -6.15 -10.76
CA LYS A 49 20.02 -5.80 -10.70
C LYS A 49 20.21 -4.39 -10.14
N ASN A 50 19.38 -3.44 -10.56
CA ASN A 50 19.52 -2.04 -10.14
C ASN A 50 18.91 -1.75 -8.76
N ASN A 51 17.89 -2.51 -8.34
CA ASN A 51 17.12 -2.24 -7.13
C ASN A 51 16.67 -3.50 -6.37
N PRO A 52 17.59 -4.40 -5.98
CA PRO A 52 17.24 -5.67 -5.34
C PRO A 52 16.55 -5.47 -3.97
N LEU A 53 16.98 -4.46 -3.20
CA LEU A 53 16.36 -4.11 -1.91
C LEU A 53 14.97 -3.49 -2.11
N GLY A 54 14.79 -2.71 -3.17
CA GLY A 54 13.50 -2.14 -3.55
C GLY A 54 12.48 -3.24 -3.85
N LEU A 55 12.87 -4.23 -4.66
CA LEU A 55 12.02 -5.39 -4.97
C LEU A 55 11.63 -6.16 -3.70
N LYS A 56 12.60 -6.46 -2.83
CA LYS A 56 12.34 -7.17 -1.57
C LYS A 56 11.32 -6.43 -0.69
N LYS A 57 11.45 -5.09 -0.58
CA LYS A 57 10.52 -4.26 0.19
C LYS A 57 9.13 -4.23 -0.43
N LEU A 58 9.02 -4.12 -1.75
CA LEU A 58 7.74 -4.13 -2.46
C LEU A 58 7.01 -5.48 -2.32
N MET A 59 7.73 -6.59 -2.44
CA MET A 59 7.14 -7.92 -2.25
C MET A 59 6.70 -8.14 -0.80
N ALA A 60 7.48 -7.68 0.18
CA ALA A 60 7.08 -7.71 1.58
C ALA A 60 5.83 -6.84 1.86
N LEU A 61 5.75 -5.66 1.25
CA LEU A 61 4.60 -4.76 1.36
C LEU A 61 3.35 -5.42 0.75
N LYS A 62 3.44 -5.98 -0.45
CA LYS A 62 2.35 -6.72 -1.10
C LYS A 62 1.83 -7.83 -0.19
N ASN A 63 2.72 -8.64 0.39
CA ASN A 63 2.34 -9.71 1.30
C ASN A 63 1.64 -9.20 2.58
N ARG A 64 2.11 -8.08 3.15
CA ARG A 64 1.43 -7.45 4.30
C ARG A 64 0.02 -6.97 3.93
N CYS A 65 -0.15 -6.37 2.76
CA CYS A 65 -1.48 -5.98 2.26
C CYS A 65 -2.37 -7.20 2.06
N ASP A 66 -1.85 -8.30 1.50
CA ASP A 66 -2.58 -9.56 1.33
C ASP A 66 -3.07 -10.13 2.67
N ILE A 67 -2.20 -10.21 3.67
CA ILE A 67 -2.56 -10.67 5.02
C ILE A 67 -3.61 -9.77 5.65
N TYR A 68 -3.46 -8.44 5.51
CA TYR A 68 -4.43 -7.48 6.03
C TYR A 68 -5.81 -7.70 5.42
N ILE A 69 -5.89 -7.76 4.08
CA ILE A 69 -7.15 -8.04 3.37
C ILE A 69 -7.78 -9.36 3.81
N GLN A 70 -6.99 -10.42 3.98
CA GLN A 70 -7.51 -11.73 4.42
C GLN A 70 -8.09 -11.72 5.83
N LYS A 71 -7.55 -10.91 6.74
CA LYS A 71 -8.03 -10.81 8.12
C LYS A 71 -9.30 -9.97 8.26
N HIS A 72 -9.56 -9.09 7.30
CA HIS A 72 -10.67 -8.14 7.31
C HIS A 72 -11.79 -8.53 6.31
N LYS A 73 -11.69 -9.71 5.67
CA LYS A 73 -12.75 -10.36 4.90
C LYS A 73 -13.56 -11.33 5.76
#